data_AF-X1DMQ2-F1
#
_entry.id   AF-X1DMQ2-F1
#
_cell.length_a   1.000
_cell.length_b   1.000
_cell.length_c   1.000
_cell.angle_alpha   90.00
_cell.angle_beta   90.00
_cell.angle_gamma   90.00
#
_symmetry.space_group_name_H-M   'P 1'
#
loop_
_entity.id
_entity.type
_entity.pdbx_description
1 polymer ?
#
loop_
_entity_poly.entity_id
_entity_poly.type
_entity_poly.pdbx_seq_one_letter_code
_entity_poly.pdbx_strand_id
1 'polypeptide(L)' 'MENTQFRDMRSVARAFLLINVATGKEDIIVEKLLKFKEIHEVHIVPGDYDLLAVLEVETGL' A
#
# COMPACT_ATOMS: atom_id res chain seq x y z
N MET A 1 -8.77 6.17 -33.79
CA MET A 1 -9.32 6.93 -32.65
C MET A 1 -9.35 5.95 -31.49
N GLU A 2 -8.29 5.94 -30.68
CA GLU A 2 -8.25 5.09 -29.49
C GLU A 2 -9.33 5.58 -28.52
N ASN A 3 -10.21 4.67 -28.13
CA ASN A 3 -11.19 4.91 -27.09
C ASN A 3 -10.42 5.09 -25.78
N THR A 4 -10.07 6.33 -25.44
CA THR A 4 -9.65 6.71 -24.11
C THR A 4 -10.84 6.50 -23.19
N GLN A 5 -10.92 5.31 -22.60
CA GLN A 5 -11.82 5.03 -21.48
C GLN A 5 -11.46 6.05 -20.41
N PHE A 6 -12.30 7.06 -20.22
CA PHE A 6 -12.20 7.99 -19.11
C PHE A 6 -12.46 7.17 -17.84
N ARG A 7 -11.40 6.59 -17.27
CA ARG A 7 -11.42 6.05 -15.91
C ARG A 7 -11.89 7.20 -15.02
N ASP A 8 -13.07 7.07 -14.42
CA ASP A 8 -13.57 8.03 -13.45
C ASP A 8 -12.50 8.19 -12.38
N MET A 9 -11.87 9.37 -12.35
CA MET A 9 -10.73 9.72 -11.49
C MET A 9 -11.10 9.70 -9.99
N ARG A 10 -12.33 9.31 -9.65
CA ARG A 10 -12.91 9.26 -8.30
C ARG A 10 -12.86 7.89 -7.61
N SER A 11 -12.39 6.85 -8.29
CA SER A 11 -12.55 5.46 -7.82
C SER A 11 -11.31 4.86 -7.13
N VAL A 12 -10.46 5.63 -6.45
CA VAL A 12 -9.33 5.04 -5.69
C VAL A 12 -9.38 5.52 -4.25
N ALA A 13 -9.51 4.58 -3.31
CA ALA A 13 -9.32 4.84 -1.89
C ALA A 13 -7.86 4.60 -1.52
N ARG A 14 -7.27 5.57 -0.81
CA ARG A 14 -5.92 5.48 -0.26
C ARG A 14 -6.00 5.31 1.26
N ALA A 15 -5.19 4.39 1.79
CA ALA A 15 -5.05 4.17 3.22
C ALA A 15 -3.57 4.12 3.62
N PHE A 16 -3.30 4.50 4.87
CA PHE A 16 -1.98 4.40 5.49
C PHE A 16 -2.06 3.37 6.61
N LEU A 17 -1.26 2.30 6.49
CA LEU A 17 -1.18 1.24 7.47
C LEU A 17 0.08 1.44 8.31
N LEU A 18 -0.12 1.68 9.60
CA LEU A 18 0.93 1.64 10.60
C LEU A 18 1.00 0.23 11.18
N ILE A 19 2.16 -0.42 11.08
CA ILE A 19 2.31 -1.85 11.34
C ILE A 19 3.46 -2.07 12.31
N ASN A 20 3.19 -2.80 13.38
CA ASN A 20 4.24 -3.43 14.19
C ASN A 20 4.50 -4.84 13.68
N VAL A 21 5.77 -5.23 13.64
CA VAL A 21 6.20 -6.56 13.23
C VAL A 21 6.91 -7.27 14.38
N ALA A 22 6.99 -8.59 14.28
CA ALA A 22 7.88 -9.33 15.18
C ALA A 22 9.33 -8.89 14.93
N THR A 23 10.11 -8.70 15.99
CA THR A 23 11.49 -8.24 15.93
C THR A 23 12.34 -9.03 14.93
N GLY A 24 13.06 -8.31 14.06
CA GLY A 24 13.95 -8.90 13.07
C GLY A 24 13.21 -9.51 11.87
N LYS A 25 11.94 -9.17 11.68
CA LYS A 25 11.11 -9.60 10.53
C LYS A 25 10.72 -8.45 9.61
N GLU A 26 11.17 -7.23 9.89
CA GLU A 26 10.88 -6.01 9.15
C GLU A 26 11.08 -6.23 7.64
N ASP A 27 12.28 -6.66 7.24
CA ASP A 27 12.64 -6.89 5.83
C ASP A 27 11.75 -7.96 5.16
N ILE A 28 11.51 -9.09 5.84
CA ILE A 28 10.68 -10.18 5.31
C ILE A 28 9.23 -9.74 5.15
N ILE A 29 8.72 -8.91 6.06
CA ILE A 29 7.35 -8.38 5.97
C ILE A 29 7.26 -7.34 4.86
N VAL A 30 8.24 -6.45 4.70
CA VAL A 30 8.32 -5.52 3.57
C VAL A 30 8.28 -6.27 2.24
N GLU A 31 9.12 -7.29 2.06
CA GLU A 31 9.14 -8.12 0.84
C GLU A 31 7.80 -8.81 0.57
N LYS A 32 7.07 -9.20 1.61
CA LYS A 32 5.74 -9.79 1.47
C LYS A 32 4.68 -8.76 1.10
N LEU A 33 4.71 -7.59 1.71
CA LEU A 33 3.77 -6.50 1.46
C LEU A 33 3.90 -5.99 0.01
N LEU A 34 5.12 -5.82 -0.49
CA LEU A 34 5.38 -5.36 -1.85
C LEU A 34 4.92 -6.34 -2.95
N LYS A 35 4.48 -7.56 -2.61
CA LYS A 35 3.89 -8.52 -3.56
C LYS A 35 2.41 -8.25 -3.84
N PHE A 36 1.73 -7.47 -3.00
CA PHE A 36 0.33 -7.10 -3.21
C PHE A 36 0.26 -5.91 -4.16
N LYS A 37 -0.57 -6.01 -5.21
CA LYS A 37 -0.73 -4.94 -6.20
C LYS A 37 -1.33 -3.65 -5.61
N GLU A 38 -2.06 -3.79 -4.50
CA GLU A 38 -2.69 -2.70 -3.76
C GLU A 38 -1.68 -1.94 -2.89
N ILE A 39 -0.53 -2.52 -2.59
CA ILE A 39 0.53 -1.85 -1.83
C ILE A 39 1.34 -1.00 -2.81
N HIS A 40 1.20 0.32 -2.66
CA HIS A 40 1.91 1.28 -3.48
C HIS A 40 3.35 1.47 -2.98
N GLU A 41 3.52 1.59 -1.66
CA GLU A 41 4.82 1.82 -1.02
C GLU A 41 4.86 1.19 0.37
N VAL A 42 6.07 0.85 0.85
CA VAL A 42 6.33 0.41 2.23
C VAL A 42 7.63 1.04 2.70
N HIS A 43 7.60 1.63 3.89
CA HIS A 43 8.74 2.29 4.52
C HIS A 43 8.97 1.69 5.92
N ILE A 44 10.23 1.40 6.27
CA ILE A 44 10.60 1.13 7.66
C ILE A 44 10.71 2.48 8.38
N VAL A 45 10.03 2.63 9.50
CA VAL A 45 10.00 3.88 10.26
C VAL A 45 10.49 3.65 11.69
N PRO A 46 11.32 4.55 12.25
CA PRO A 46 11.67 4.49 13.67
C PRO A 46 10.53 5.08 14.51
N GLY A 47 10.18 4.43 15.62
CA GLY A 47 9.19 4.95 16.58
C GLY A 47 8.29 3.87 17.16
N ASP A 48 7.03 4.22 17.41
CA ASP A 48 6.02 3.32 17.99
C ASP A 48 5.57 2.21 17.02
N TYR A 49 5.83 2.40 15.73
CA TYR A 49 5.53 1.45 14.66
C TYR A 49 6.81 1.13 13.90
N ASP A 50 6.85 -0.06 13.30
CA ASP A 50 8.03 -0.54 12.58
C ASP A 50 7.93 -0.22 11.08
N LEU A 51 6.71 -0.27 10.51
CA LEU A 51 6.46 -0.01 9.09
C LEU A 51 5.31 0.98 8.88
N LEU A 52 5.42 1.77 7.81
CA LEU A 52 4.35 2.53 7.18
C LEU A 52 4.13 1.99 5.77
N ALA A 53 2.95 1.42 5.50
CA ALA A 53 2.56 1.00 4.15
C ALA A 53 1.47 1.90 3.59
N VAL A 54 1.60 2.27 2.31
CA VAL A 54 0.62 3.03 1.55
C VAL A 54 -0.16 2.05 0.68
N LEU A 55 -1.48 1.99 0.90
CA LEU A 55 -2.39 1.13 0.17
C LEU A 55 -3.26 1.97 -0.77
N GLU A 56 -3.44 1.53 -1.99
CA GLU A 56 -4.41 2.06 -2.95
C GLU A 56 -5.30 0.95 -3.47
N VAL A 57 -6.61 1.16 -3.41
CA VAL A 57 -7.61 0.19 -3.89
C VAL A 57 -8.62 0.88 -4.79
N GLU A 58 -9.00 0.21 -5.88
CA GLU A 58 -10.12 0.67 -6.70
C GLU A 58 -11.43 0.57 -5.90
N THR A 59 -12.11 1.69 -5.70
CA THR A 59 -13.46 1.77 -5.16
C THR A 59 -14.47 1.79 -6.31
N GLY A 60 -14.94 0.61 -6.70
CA GLY A 60 -16.12 0.45 -7.53
C GLY A 60 -17.29 0.00 -6.66
N LEU A 61 -18.30 0.85 -6.49
CA LEU A 61 -19.68 0.43 -6.25
C LEU A 61 -20.43 0.58 -7.58
#